data_AF-A0A803MYF9-F1
#
_entry.id   AF-A0A803MYF9-F1
#
_cell.length_a   1.000
_cell.length_b   1.000
_cell.length_c   1.000
_cell.angle_alpha   90.00
_cell.angle_beta   90.00
_cell.angle_gamma   90.00
#
_symmetry.space_group_name_H-M   'P 1'
#
loop_
_entity.id
_entity.type
_entity.pdbx_description
1 polymer ?
#
loop_
_entity_poly.entity_id
_entity_poly.type
_entity_poly.pdbx_seq_one_letter_code
_entity_poly.pdbx_strand_id
1 'polypeptide(L)'
;MAIEKRPVCEENDALVAYMRQWRNERMEKNPQAHTQNIEKTVKKALISVCDHKAPITTLKEFKAIKGIGKWLANEMQGFFNSNSNASQDDNLANGGKKAKAPRRYIPHKNSVAYALLISLHRATTNGKEFMHKQELIDTAEASGLSRVPIAPEAGRGKQKQFGSSPRDWYSGWSAMTTLVDKDLVYKNSCPAKYMLSDKGREVALECLSRSGMLDSAANVSNTEEASISDDEEEIMELVATVSPTSPHQNKGMKDDIPLEFLERDSQGKKASQPACQTSPVDLRLPPLEVLQKFEDTYEIVLILDDREHFAKTKSRNLKEKIFEEYKIQIEVRRLPVGDAIWIARHKKDSTEYVLDFIVERKNVDDLRSSIRDNRYRDQKLRLQRTGMKKIIYLVEGDPNACEGADSIKTACFTTEILEGFDVQRTTSLVDTLHRYGCLTLAITDHYKLISSAEGCKTAGVCPKYNKFIKTCEDADKLTVSDVFAIQLMQVPQVTEEVAMVVLECYPTLFSLAHAYADLDKDKDIVAQQELLMKKSEGAVSAAASRNIYRFVWQD
;
A
#
# COMPACT_ATOMS: atom_id res chain seq x y z
N MET A 1 -25.37 -45.03 5.97
CA MET A 1 -26.83 -45.15 5.92
C MET A 1 -27.44 -43.79 5.69
N ALA A 2 -28.17 -43.64 4.59
CA ALA A 2 -28.72 -42.39 4.07
C ALA A 2 -29.81 -41.84 4.99
N ILE A 3 -29.81 -40.52 5.20
CA ILE A 3 -30.89 -39.83 5.92
C ILE A 3 -32.04 -39.64 4.92
N GLU A 4 -32.85 -40.67 4.76
CA GLU A 4 -34.15 -40.65 4.05
C GLU A 4 -35.27 -40.16 4.99
N LYS A 5 -35.01 -39.12 5.78
CA LYS A 5 -36.05 -38.56 6.65
C LYS A 5 -37.05 -37.78 5.79
N ARG A 6 -38.29 -38.28 5.69
CA ARG A 6 -39.40 -37.52 5.08
C ARG A 6 -39.79 -36.34 5.97
N PRO A 7 -40.23 -35.21 5.39
CA PRO A 7 -40.71 -34.10 6.20
C PRO A 7 -41.99 -34.49 6.95
N VAL A 8 -42.14 -33.93 8.16
CA VAL A 8 -43.30 -34.11 9.04
C VAL A 8 -44.54 -33.41 8.48
N CYS A 9 -44.33 -32.36 7.67
CA CYS A 9 -45.36 -31.62 6.94
C CYS A 9 -45.18 -31.92 5.45
N GLU A 10 -46.22 -32.50 4.82
CA GLU A 10 -46.20 -32.94 3.41
C GLU A 10 -45.99 -31.77 2.44
N GLU A 11 -46.42 -30.55 2.80
CA GLU A 11 -46.23 -29.35 1.98
C GLU A 11 -44.75 -28.93 1.86
N ASN A 12 -43.86 -29.47 2.70
CA ASN A 12 -42.43 -29.23 2.63
C ASN A 12 -41.70 -30.23 1.69
N ASP A 13 -42.40 -31.23 1.12
CA ASP A 13 -41.79 -32.26 0.25
C ASP A 13 -41.08 -31.66 -0.97
N ALA A 14 -41.70 -30.67 -1.61
CA ALA A 14 -41.12 -30.00 -2.78
C ALA A 14 -39.82 -29.25 -2.44
N LEU A 15 -39.78 -28.59 -1.27
CA LEU A 15 -38.59 -27.87 -0.79
C LEU A 15 -37.48 -28.86 -0.41
N VAL A 16 -37.82 -29.97 0.25
CA VAL A 16 -36.86 -31.02 0.62
C VAL A 16 -36.30 -31.71 -0.62
N ALA A 17 -37.12 -31.97 -1.63
CA ALA A 17 -36.68 -32.52 -2.91
C ALA A 17 -35.70 -31.57 -3.63
N TYR A 18 -36.03 -30.28 -3.68
CA TYR A 18 -35.16 -29.25 -4.26
C TYR A 18 -33.81 -29.15 -3.53
N MET A 19 -33.81 -29.15 -2.19
CA MET A 19 -32.58 -29.13 -1.39
C MET A 19 -31.70 -30.37 -1.60
N ARG A 20 -32.31 -31.55 -1.79
CA ARG A 20 -31.59 -32.81 -2.09
C ARG A 20 -30.99 -32.78 -3.48
N GLN A 21 -31.74 -32.32 -4.47
CA GLN A 21 -31.26 -32.17 -5.84
C GLN A 21 -30.08 -31.18 -5.90
N TRP A 22 -30.23 -29.98 -5.34
CA TRP A 22 -29.15 -28.99 -5.28
C TRP A 22 -27.89 -29.52 -4.58
N ARG A 23 -28.06 -30.33 -3.52
CA ARG A 23 -26.94 -30.96 -2.82
C ARG A 23 -26.20 -31.96 -3.72
N ASN A 24 -26.92 -32.79 -4.46
CA ASN A 24 -26.33 -33.80 -5.35
C ASN A 24 -25.63 -33.14 -6.55
N GLU A 25 -26.28 -32.17 -7.19
CA GLU A 25 -25.69 -31.42 -8.31
C GLU A 25 -24.39 -30.69 -7.90
N ARG A 26 -24.35 -30.18 -6.67
CA ARG A 26 -23.15 -29.52 -6.13
C ARG A 26 -22.02 -30.50 -5.82
N MET A 27 -22.34 -31.72 -5.39
CA MET A 27 -21.35 -32.79 -5.19
C MET A 27 -20.70 -33.20 -6.51
N GLU A 28 -21.51 -33.34 -7.56
CA GLU A 28 -21.03 -33.75 -8.89
C GLU A 28 -20.25 -32.65 -9.60
N LYS A 29 -20.73 -31.40 -9.55
CA LYS A 29 -20.11 -30.28 -10.29
C LYS A 29 -18.85 -29.72 -9.63
N ASN A 30 -18.66 -29.88 -8.31
CA ASN A 30 -17.52 -29.25 -7.63
C ASN A 30 -17.03 -30.03 -6.40
N PRO A 31 -16.36 -31.20 -6.59
CA PRO A 31 -15.95 -32.09 -5.51
C PRO A 31 -14.97 -31.45 -4.52
N GLN A 32 -14.06 -30.59 -5.01
CA GLN A 32 -13.05 -29.91 -4.18
C GLN A 32 -13.65 -28.79 -3.31
N ALA A 33 -14.74 -28.15 -3.76
CA ALA A 33 -15.48 -27.15 -2.99
C ALA A 33 -16.45 -27.76 -1.97
N HIS A 34 -16.78 -29.05 -2.10
CA HIS A 34 -17.66 -29.76 -1.18
C HIS A 34 -16.92 -30.27 0.05
N THR A 35 -16.71 -29.39 1.03
CA THR A 35 -16.07 -29.78 2.29
C THR A 35 -17.01 -30.56 3.21
N GLN A 36 -16.45 -31.41 4.09
CA GLN A 36 -17.22 -32.12 5.14
C GLN A 36 -18.05 -31.16 6.03
N ASN A 37 -17.63 -29.91 6.18
CA ASN A 37 -18.34 -28.89 6.96
C ASN A 37 -19.60 -28.38 6.23
N ILE A 38 -19.54 -28.22 4.91
CA ILE A 38 -20.70 -27.88 4.09
C ILE A 38 -21.70 -29.04 4.14
N GLU A 39 -21.23 -30.28 4.01
CA GLU A 39 -22.10 -31.45 4.07
C GLU A 39 -22.82 -31.56 5.42
N LYS A 40 -22.10 -31.35 6.54
CA LYS A 40 -22.69 -31.30 7.89
C LYS A 40 -23.73 -30.19 8.03
N THR A 41 -23.49 -29.03 7.41
CA THR A 41 -24.41 -27.87 7.45
C THR A 41 -25.69 -28.15 6.67
N VAL A 42 -25.57 -28.67 5.45
CA VAL A 42 -26.73 -29.02 4.61
C VAL A 42 -27.52 -30.18 5.20
N LYS A 43 -26.87 -31.20 5.78
CA LYS A 43 -27.53 -32.29 6.51
C LYS A 43 -28.35 -31.77 7.70
N LYS A 44 -27.79 -30.85 8.51
CA LYS A 44 -28.50 -30.23 9.64
C LYS A 44 -29.69 -29.39 9.20
N ALA A 45 -29.53 -28.62 8.11
CA ALA A 45 -30.61 -27.83 7.54
C ALA A 45 -31.74 -28.72 7.02
N LEU A 46 -31.42 -29.79 6.26
CA LEU A 46 -32.39 -30.78 5.79
C LEU A 46 -33.17 -31.43 6.94
N ILE A 47 -32.49 -31.84 8.02
CA ILE A 47 -33.16 -32.39 9.21
C ILE A 47 -34.12 -31.36 9.81
N SER A 48 -33.68 -30.10 9.93
CA SER A 48 -34.48 -29.03 10.55
C SER A 48 -35.70 -28.64 9.70
N VAL A 49 -35.59 -28.71 8.38
CA VAL A 49 -36.71 -28.52 7.44
C VAL A 49 -37.67 -29.72 7.51
N CYS A 50 -37.14 -30.95 7.56
CA CYS A 50 -37.97 -32.15 7.71
C CYS A 50 -38.71 -32.17 9.05
N ASP A 51 -38.12 -31.66 10.13
CA ASP A 51 -38.75 -31.60 11.46
C ASP A 51 -39.70 -30.39 11.64
N HIS A 52 -39.79 -29.50 10.65
CA HIS A 52 -40.66 -28.34 10.71
C HIS A 52 -42.12 -28.74 10.54
N LYS A 53 -42.96 -28.37 11.53
CA LYS A 53 -44.37 -28.80 11.61
C LYS A 53 -45.34 -27.97 10.76
N ALA A 54 -44.89 -26.83 10.25
CA ALA A 54 -45.68 -25.93 9.43
C ALA A 54 -45.11 -25.82 8.00
N PRO A 55 -45.94 -25.50 6.99
CA PRO A 55 -45.50 -25.30 5.62
C PRO A 55 -44.53 -24.12 5.52
N ILE A 56 -43.44 -24.29 4.78
CA ILE A 56 -42.43 -23.27 4.52
C ILE A 56 -42.64 -22.77 3.10
N THR A 57 -43.40 -21.69 2.97
CA THR A 57 -43.83 -21.15 1.68
C THR A 57 -43.04 -19.91 1.28
N THR A 58 -42.42 -19.23 2.23
CA THR A 58 -41.65 -18.01 1.98
C THR A 58 -40.18 -18.14 2.36
N LEU A 59 -39.32 -17.38 1.66
CA LEU A 59 -37.90 -17.27 2.00
C LEU A 59 -37.68 -16.72 3.42
N LYS A 60 -38.63 -15.93 3.94
CA LYS A 60 -38.59 -15.38 5.29
C LYS A 60 -38.79 -16.47 6.34
N GLU A 61 -39.74 -17.38 6.12
CA GLU A 61 -39.96 -18.56 6.97
C GLU A 61 -38.77 -19.50 6.93
N PHE A 62 -38.21 -19.75 5.74
CA PHE A 62 -37.01 -20.57 5.59
C PHE A 62 -35.83 -20.01 6.38
N LYS A 63 -35.60 -18.69 6.33
CA LYS A 63 -34.54 -18.02 7.10
C LYS A 63 -34.74 -18.08 8.62
N ALA A 64 -35.97 -18.30 9.10
CA ALA A 64 -36.27 -18.37 10.52
C ALA A 64 -35.96 -19.75 11.14
N ILE A 65 -35.71 -20.77 10.32
CA ILE A 65 -35.45 -22.14 10.78
C ILE A 65 -34.05 -22.25 11.37
N LYS A 66 -33.97 -22.87 12.55
CA LYS A 66 -32.70 -23.11 13.26
C LYS A 66 -31.76 -23.96 12.40
N GLY A 67 -30.55 -23.47 12.16
CA GLY A 67 -29.54 -24.16 11.35
C GLY A 67 -29.47 -23.69 9.89
N ILE A 68 -30.33 -22.76 9.48
CA ILE A 68 -30.30 -22.14 8.15
C ILE A 68 -29.57 -20.79 8.21
N GLY A 69 -28.35 -20.76 7.68
CA GLY A 69 -27.53 -19.54 7.61
C GLY A 69 -27.83 -18.69 6.36
N LYS A 70 -27.37 -17.43 6.36
CA LYS A 70 -27.55 -16.48 5.24
C LYS A 70 -27.08 -17.06 3.90
N TRP A 71 -25.95 -17.78 3.89
CA TRP A 71 -25.42 -18.43 2.70
C TRP A 71 -26.39 -19.46 2.09
N LEU A 72 -26.88 -20.40 2.90
CA LEU A 72 -27.81 -21.44 2.41
C LEU A 72 -29.14 -20.84 1.98
N ALA A 73 -29.61 -19.80 2.67
CA ALA A 73 -30.83 -19.09 2.28
C ALA A 73 -30.70 -18.38 0.92
N ASN A 74 -29.53 -17.83 0.58
CA ASN A 74 -29.30 -17.22 -0.73
C ASN A 74 -29.26 -18.28 -1.84
N GLU A 75 -28.64 -19.44 -1.58
CA GLU A 75 -28.61 -20.57 -2.54
C GLU A 75 -30.01 -21.12 -2.83
N MET A 76 -30.89 -21.17 -1.81
CA MET A 76 -32.26 -21.69 -1.94
C MET A 76 -33.26 -20.65 -2.46
N GLN A 77 -32.83 -19.42 -2.76
CA GLN A 77 -33.71 -18.34 -3.19
C GLN A 77 -34.46 -18.66 -4.49
N GLY A 78 -33.86 -19.45 -5.39
CA GLY A 78 -34.48 -19.86 -6.66
C GLY A 78 -35.79 -20.65 -6.50
N PHE A 79 -35.91 -21.45 -5.43
CA PHE A 79 -37.13 -22.21 -5.13
C PHE A 79 -38.31 -21.28 -4.79
N PHE A 80 -38.09 -20.33 -3.89
CA PHE A 80 -39.15 -19.43 -3.41
C PHE A 80 -39.56 -18.37 -4.44
N ASN A 81 -38.65 -18.00 -5.33
CA ASN A 81 -38.97 -17.11 -6.46
C ASN A 81 -39.84 -17.81 -7.52
N SER A 82 -39.75 -19.13 -7.66
CA SER A 82 -40.48 -19.91 -8.67
C SER A 82 -41.92 -20.24 -8.23
N ASN A 83 -42.19 -20.32 -6.93
CA ASN A 83 -43.51 -20.64 -6.36
C ASN A 83 -44.39 -19.41 -6.07
N SER A 84 -43.91 -18.20 -6.35
CA SER A 84 -44.68 -16.97 -6.14
C SER A 84 -45.61 -16.71 -7.32
N ASN A 85 -46.72 -17.45 -7.41
CA ASN A 85 -47.84 -17.08 -8.28
C ASN A 85 -48.62 -15.89 -7.69
N ALA A 86 -49.06 -15.01 -8.58
CA ALA A 86 -49.61 -13.70 -8.32
C ALA A 86 -50.80 -13.66 -7.34
N SER A 87 -50.73 -12.74 -6.40
CA SER A 87 -51.91 -12.09 -5.81
C SER A 87 -51.55 -10.65 -5.44
N GLN A 88 -52.07 -9.72 -6.25
CA GLN A 88 -52.33 -8.34 -5.86
C GLN A 88 -53.42 -8.35 -4.79
N ASP A 89 -53.22 -7.67 -3.67
CA ASP A 89 -54.08 -6.56 -3.26
C ASP A 89 -53.54 -5.80 -2.04
N ASP A 90 -53.64 -4.47 -2.19
CA ASP A 90 -53.76 -3.38 -1.21
C ASP A 90 -52.75 -3.21 -0.06
N ASN A 91 -51.95 -2.15 -0.19
CA ASN A 91 -52.00 -1.05 0.79
C ASN A 91 -51.71 0.29 0.12
N LEU A 92 -52.75 1.13 0.07
CA LEU A 92 -52.72 2.55 -0.27
C LEU A 92 -52.03 3.39 0.83
N ALA A 93 -51.41 4.48 0.36
CA ALA A 93 -51.00 5.69 1.08
C ALA A 93 -49.68 5.67 1.89
N ASN A 94 -48.56 6.03 1.22
CA ASN A 94 -47.86 7.29 1.55
C ASN A 94 -46.84 7.68 0.46
N GLY A 95 -46.79 8.99 0.15
CA GLY A 95 -46.13 9.57 -1.02
C GLY A 95 -44.64 9.21 -1.19
N GLY A 96 -44.33 8.56 -2.30
CA GLY A 96 -42.97 8.17 -2.68
C GLY A 96 -42.23 9.26 -3.45
N LYS A 97 -41.17 9.80 -2.85
CA LYS A 97 -40.01 10.25 -3.62
C LYS A 97 -39.42 9.01 -4.32
N LYS A 98 -39.24 9.07 -5.65
CA LYS A 98 -38.65 7.98 -6.46
C LYS A 98 -37.36 7.48 -5.79
N ALA A 99 -37.38 6.27 -5.24
CA ALA A 99 -36.20 5.60 -4.74
C ALA A 99 -35.29 5.27 -5.92
N LYS A 100 -34.12 5.93 -6.00
CA LYS A 100 -33.05 5.50 -6.91
C LYS A 100 -32.62 4.09 -6.49
N ALA A 101 -32.49 3.18 -7.47
CA ALA A 101 -31.92 1.86 -7.27
C ALA A 101 -30.62 1.95 -6.45
N PRO A 102 -30.33 0.99 -5.55
CA PRO A 102 -29.15 1.04 -4.70
C PRO A 102 -27.90 1.07 -5.59
N ARG A 103 -27.18 2.19 -5.55
CA ARG A 103 -25.95 2.37 -6.33
C ARG A 103 -24.94 1.28 -5.96
N ARG A 104 -24.34 0.64 -6.97
CA ARG A 104 -23.22 -0.31 -6.82
C ARG A 104 -22.12 0.36 -5.98
N TYR A 105 -21.68 -0.31 -4.92
CA TYR A 105 -20.63 0.23 -4.04
C TYR A 105 -19.28 0.19 -4.77
N ILE A 106 -18.64 1.35 -4.90
CA ILE A 106 -17.30 1.51 -5.46
C ILE A 106 -16.47 2.23 -4.39
N PRO A 107 -15.42 1.59 -3.85
CA PRO A 107 -14.54 2.23 -2.90
C PRO A 107 -13.93 3.52 -3.46
N HIS A 108 -13.88 4.57 -2.64
CA HIS A 108 -13.20 5.81 -3.02
C HIS A 108 -11.69 5.58 -3.16
N LYS A 109 -11.05 6.23 -4.13
CA LYS A 109 -9.59 6.20 -4.31
C LYS A 109 -8.88 6.57 -3.00
N ASN A 110 -7.79 5.89 -2.69
CA ASN A 110 -6.99 6.08 -1.47
C ASN A 110 -7.67 5.69 -0.13
N SER A 111 -8.86 5.09 -0.15
CA SER A 111 -9.52 4.56 1.05
C SER A 111 -8.95 3.18 1.45
N VAL A 112 -9.17 2.76 2.71
CA VAL A 112 -8.75 1.41 3.15
C VAL A 112 -9.44 0.32 2.36
N ALA A 113 -10.75 0.47 2.08
CA ALA A 113 -11.51 -0.47 1.26
C ALA A 113 -10.93 -0.58 -0.17
N TYR A 114 -10.48 0.54 -0.74
CA TYR A 114 -9.81 0.56 -2.04
C TYR A 114 -8.47 -0.18 -1.98
N ALA A 115 -7.61 0.15 -1.02
CA ALA A 115 -6.31 -0.50 -0.86
C ALA A 115 -6.44 -2.02 -0.68
N LEU A 116 -7.35 -2.48 0.19
CA LEU A 116 -7.59 -3.90 0.41
C LEU A 116 -8.10 -4.61 -0.85
N LEU A 117 -9.04 -4.00 -1.58
CA LEU A 117 -9.61 -4.58 -2.79
C LEU A 117 -8.58 -4.68 -3.93
N ILE A 118 -7.79 -3.62 -4.15
CA ILE A 118 -6.76 -3.60 -5.18
C ILE A 118 -5.60 -4.54 -4.83
N SER A 119 -5.17 -4.60 -3.58
CA SER A 119 -4.14 -5.56 -3.14
C SER A 119 -4.57 -7.00 -3.36
N LEU A 120 -5.83 -7.33 -3.04
CA LEU A 120 -6.35 -8.67 -3.26
C LEU A 120 -6.45 -8.99 -4.76
N HIS A 121 -6.87 -8.02 -5.59
CA HIS A 121 -6.91 -8.18 -7.04
C HIS A 121 -5.52 -8.44 -7.63
N ARG A 122 -4.51 -7.65 -7.23
CA ARG A 122 -3.11 -7.83 -7.67
C ARG A 122 -2.53 -9.18 -7.24
N ALA A 123 -2.84 -9.64 -6.04
CA ALA A 123 -2.42 -10.95 -5.58
C ALA A 123 -3.05 -12.07 -6.42
N THR A 124 -4.34 -11.96 -6.75
CA THR A 124 -5.04 -12.91 -7.61
C THR A 124 -4.49 -12.92 -9.04
N THR A 125 -4.15 -11.78 -9.62
CA THR A 125 -3.50 -11.73 -10.95
C THR A 125 -2.12 -12.36 -10.94
N ASN A 126 -1.43 -12.36 -9.80
CA ASN A 126 -0.13 -13.00 -9.61
C ASN A 126 -0.24 -14.49 -9.22
N GLY A 127 -1.40 -15.11 -9.42
CA GLY A 127 -1.63 -16.54 -9.20
C GLY A 127 -1.99 -16.93 -7.76
N LYS A 128 -2.25 -15.96 -6.86
CA LYS A 128 -2.61 -16.25 -5.47
C LYS A 128 -4.13 -16.34 -5.28
N GLU A 129 -4.62 -17.53 -4.95
CA GLU A 129 -6.06 -17.77 -4.79
C GLU A 129 -6.68 -17.06 -3.59
N PHE A 130 -5.93 -16.94 -2.48
CA PHE A 130 -6.40 -16.32 -1.25
C PHE A 130 -5.28 -15.61 -0.50
N MET A 131 -5.65 -14.66 0.35
CA MET A 131 -4.74 -14.02 1.31
C MET A 131 -5.24 -14.18 2.74
N HIS A 132 -4.33 -14.31 3.68
CA HIS A 132 -4.67 -14.25 5.10
C HIS A 132 -4.82 -12.79 5.57
N LYS A 133 -5.50 -12.59 6.71
CA LYS A 133 -5.75 -11.24 7.26
C LYS A 133 -4.47 -10.41 7.36
N GLN A 134 -3.44 -10.94 8.02
CA GLN A 134 -2.21 -10.17 8.26
C GLN A 134 -1.47 -9.90 6.96
N GLU A 135 -1.34 -10.91 6.11
CA GLU A 135 -0.70 -10.79 4.81
C GLU A 135 -1.36 -9.72 3.92
N LEU A 136 -2.70 -9.68 3.88
CA LEU A 136 -3.43 -8.68 3.12
C LEU A 136 -3.29 -7.27 3.69
N ILE A 137 -3.24 -7.12 5.01
CA ILE A 137 -2.93 -5.84 5.66
C ILE A 137 -1.54 -5.38 5.25
N ASP A 138 -0.53 -6.24 5.40
CA ASP A 138 0.87 -5.94 5.08
C ASP A 138 1.01 -5.48 3.62
N THR A 139 0.47 -6.25 2.66
CA THR A 139 0.51 -5.91 1.23
C THR A 139 -0.21 -4.59 0.93
N ALA A 140 -1.36 -4.34 1.55
CA ALA A 140 -2.11 -3.09 1.36
C ALA A 140 -1.39 -1.88 1.98
N GLU A 141 -0.73 -2.03 3.12
CA GLU A 141 0.06 -0.95 3.72
C GLU A 141 1.31 -0.63 2.91
N ALA A 142 2.05 -1.66 2.48
CA ALA A 142 3.21 -1.53 1.61
C ALA A 142 2.91 -0.86 0.27
N SER A 143 1.71 -1.07 -0.28
CA SER A 143 1.29 -0.48 -1.54
C SER A 143 1.16 1.05 -1.52
N GLY A 144 1.06 1.65 -0.33
CA GLY A 144 0.81 3.09 -0.19
C GLY A 144 -0.57 3.54 -0.69
N LEU A 145 -1.44 2.62 -1.12
CA LEU A 145 -2.76 2.94 -1.70
C LEU A 145 -3.78 3.39 -0.66
N SER A 146 -3.47 3.39 0.63
CA SER A 146 -4.34 3.95 1.67
C SER A 146 -3.68 5.14 2.33
N ARG A 147 -4.46 6.21 2.51
CA ARG A 147 -4.02 7.40 3.26
C ARG A 147 -3.96 7.17 4.77
N VAL A 148 -4.64 6.14 5.27
CA VAL A 148 -4.70 5.83 6.71
C VAL A 148 -4.16 4.43 7.00
N PRO A 149 -3.65 4.19 8.21
CA PRO A 149 -3.23 2.85 8.63
C PRO A 149 -4.37 1.83 8.59
N ILE A 150 -4.04 0.59 8.24
CA ILE A 150 -4.98 -0.52 8.14
C ILE A 150 -4.84 -1.39 9.40
N ALA A 151 -3.61 -1.62 9.86
CA ALA A 151 -3.31 -2.33 11.09
C ALA A 151 -3.77 -1.53 12.34
N PRO A 152 -4.17 -2.19 13.43
CA PRO A 152 -4.41 -1.53 14.71
C PRO A 152 -3.10 -0.89 15.23
N GLU A 153 -3.17 0.33 15.76
CA GLU A 153 -1.99 0.99 16.36
C GLU A 153 -1.46 0.18 17.56
N ALA A 154 -0.34 -0.52 17.37
CA ALA A 154 0.39 -1.14 18.48
C ALA A 154 1.27 -0.09 19.17
N GLY A 155 0.76 0.57 20.23
CA GLY A 155 1.64 1.40 21.07
C GLY A 155 1.04 2.51 21.94
N ARG A 156 -0.21 2.97 21.74
CA ARG A 156 -0.80 4.02 22.60
C ARG A 156 -1.44 3.51 23.89
N GLY A 157 -0.88 2.45 24.47
CA GLY A 157 -1.25 1.91 25.77
C GLY A 157 -0.44 2.49 26.94
N LYS A 158 0.08 3.72 26.85
CA LYS A 158 0.64 4.43 28.01
C LYS A 158 -0.21 5.64 28.38
N GLN A 159 -0.92 5.46 29.49
CA GLN A 159 -1.78 6.39 30.19
C GLN A 159 -1.00 7.64 30.65
N LYS A 160 -1.25 8.78 30.02
CA LYS A 160 -1.23 10.15 30.60
C LYS A 160 -1.57 11.21 29.54
N GLN A 161 -2.86 11.46 29.30
CA GLN A 161 -3.42 12.81 29.11
C GLN A 161 -4.95 12.72 28.99
N PHE A 162 -5.61 13.75 29.50
CA PHE A 162 -7.06 13.92 29.52
C PHE A 162 -7.69 13.77 28.12
N GLY A 163 -8.77 12.97 28.03
CA GLY A 163 -9.65 12.91 26.86
C GLY A 163 -9.37 11.77 25.87
N SER A 164 -9.38 10.51 26.31
CA SER A 164 -9.41 9.36 25.39
C SER A 164 -10.75 9.34 24.63
N SER A 165 -10.68 9.57 23.32
CA SER A 165 -11.82 9.40 22.41
C SER A 165 -12.00 7.91 22.07
N PRO A 166 -13.23 7.41 21.86
CA PRO A 166 -13.51 6.02 21.44
C PRO A 166 -12.82 5.54 20.14
N ARG A 167 -12.05 6.41 19.47
CA ARG A 167 -11.30 6.12 18.23
C ARG A 167 -10.06 5.22 18.44
N ASP A 168 -9.60 5.01 19.66
CA ASP A 168 -8.42 4.18 19.95
C ASP A 168 -8.61 2.67 19.61
N TRP A 169 -9.83 2.24 19.26
CA TRP A 169 -10.14 0.87 18.80
C TRP A 169 -10.39 0.74 17.28
N TYR A 170 -10.30 1.83 16.52
CA TYR A 170 -10.57 1.79 15.09
C TYR A 170 -9.36 1.25 14.31
N SER A 171 -9.42 -0.02 13.91
CA SER A 171 -8.53 -0.55 12.86
C SER A 171 -9.16 -0.33 11.49
N GLY A 172 -8.37 0.12 10.51
CA GLY A 172 -8.82 0.27 9.12
C GLY A 172 -9.39 -1.03 8.54
N TRP A 173 -9.07 -2.18 9.15
CA TRP A 173 -9.67 -3.48 8.86
C TRP A 173 -11.21 -3.54 8.91
N SER A 174 -11.89 -2.63 9.61
CA SER A 174 -13.37 -2.54 9.58
C SER A 174 -13.93 -2.35 8.15
N ALA A 175 -13.13 -1.78 7.24
CA ALA A 175 -13.45 -1.70 5.82
C ALA A 175 -13.57 -3.08 5.14
N MET A 176 -12.85 -4.11 5.61
CA MET A 176 -12.96 -5.47 5.09
C MET A 176 -14.36 -6.04 5.35
N THR A 177 -14.95 -5.76 6.52
CA THR A 177 -16.34 -6.16 6.81
C THR A 177 -17.30 -5.57 5.78
N THR A 178 -17.08 -4.31 5.38
CA THR A 178 -17.88 -3.66 4.32
C THR A 178 -17.70 -4.35 2.97
N LEU A 179 -16.47 -4.73 2.60
CA LEU A 179 -16.22 -5.44 1.35
C LEU A 179 -16.89 -6.82 1.31
N VAL A 180 -16.92 -7.52 2.44
CA VAL A 180 -17.64 -8.80 2.59
C VAL A 180 -19.16 -8.58 2.53
N ASP A 181 -19.69 -7.60 3.27
CA ASP A 181 -21.13 -7.29 3.29
C ASP A 181 -21.67 -6.79 1.93
N LYS A 182 -20.80 -6.25 1.08
CA LYS A 182 -21.14 -5.81 -0.29
C LYS A 182 -20.95 -6.90 -1.35
N ASP A 183 -20.60 -8.12 -0.93
CA ASP A 183 -20.28 -9.26 -1.79
C ASP A 183 -19.15 -8.95 -2.78
N LEU A 184 -18.14 -8.17 -2.36
CA LEU A 184 -16.94 -7.91 -3.16
C LEU A 184 -15.82 -8.89 -2.80
N VAL A 185 -15.78 -9.35 -1.55
CA VAL A 185 -14.75 -10.27 -1.04
C VAL A 185 -15.42 -11.44 -0.31
N TYR A 186 -14.98 -12.66 -0.58
CA TYR A 186 -15.36 -13.85 0.18
C TYR A 186 -14.43 -14.07 1.36
N LYS A 187 -14.98 -14.56 2.48
CA LYS A 187 -14.25 -14.92 3.70
C LYS A 187 -14.61 -16.35 4.11
N ASN A 188 -13.69 -17.28 3.91
CA ASN A 188 -13.89 -18.71 4.21
C ASN A 188 -12.83 -19.23 5.20
N SER A 189 -13.07 -20.37 5.84
CA SER A 189 -12.14 -21.09 6.73
C SER A 189 -11.81 -20.43 8.09
N CYS A 190 -11.08 -21.17 8.94
CA CYS A 190 -10.46 -20.73 10.20
C CYS A 190 -9.08 -21.40 10.28
N PRO A 191 -7.95 -20.68 10.11
CA PRO A 191 -7.82 -19.23 9.90
C PRO A 191 -8.52 -18.72 8.63
N ALA A 192 -9.03 -17.50 8.68
CA ALA A 192 -9.81 -16.92 7.59
C ALA A 192 -8.95 -16.67 6.34
N LYS A 193 -9.45 -17.13 5.20
CA LYS A 193 -8.94 -16.91 3.85
C LYS A 193 -9.85 -15.89 3.14
N TYR A 194 -9.26 -14.82 2.62
CA TYR A 194 -9.96 -13.77 1.88
C TYR A 194 -9.71 -13.92 0.39
N MET A 195 -10.77 -13.87 -0.41
CA MET A 195 -10.73 -14.10 -1.87
C MET A 195 -11.59 -13.06 -2.59
N LEU A 196 -11.17 -12.65 -3.79
CA LEU A 196 -11.98 -11.75 -4.60
C LEU A 196 -13.20 -12.50 -5.16
N SER A 197 -14.39 -11.89 -5.08
CA SER A 197 -15.54 -12.35 -5.86
C SER A 197 -15.46 -11.83 -7.30
N ASP A 198 -16.25 -12.37 -8.23
CA ASP A 198 -16.33 -11.86 -9.60
C ASP A 198 -16.77 -10.40 -9.63
N LYS A 199 -17.78 -10.06 -8.82
CA LYS A 199 -18.24 -8.68 -8.61
C LYS A 199 -17.13 -7.77 -8.06
N GLY A 200 -16.32 -8.30 -7.14
CA GLY A 200 -15.14 -7.62 -6.60
C GLY A 200 -14.06 -7.38 -7.65
N ARG A 201 -13.87 -8.33 -8.57
CA ARG A 201 -12.93 -8.23 -9.70
C ARG A 201 -13.30 -7.09 -10.64
N GLU A 202 -14.56 -7.04 -11.03
CA GLU A 202 -15.08 -5.95 -11.85
C GLU A 202 -14.91 -4.59 -11.17
N VAL A 203 -15.25 -4.48 -9.87
CA VAL A 203 -15.07 -3.21 -9.13
C VAL A 203 -13.59 -2.84 -9.02
N ALA A 204 -12.69 -3.82 -8.84
CA ALA A 204 -11.25 -3.57 -8.79
C ALA A 204 -10.72 -3.06 -10.14
N LEU A 205 -11.13 -3.66 -11.25
CA LEU A 205 -10.79 -3.22 -12.60
C LEU A 205 -11.35 -1.83 -12.90
N GLU A 206 -12.58 -1.54 -12.49
CA GLU A 206 -13.19 -0.22 -12.62
C GLU A 206 -12.43 0.84 -11.81
N CYS A 207 -12.04 0.50 -10.57
CA CYS A 207 -11.20 1.33 -9.71
C CYS A 207 -9.83 1.63 -10.37
N LEU A 208 -9.17 0.62 -10.96
CA LEU A 208 -7.90 0.78 -11.66
C LEU A 208 -8.04 1.66 -12.91
N SER A 209 -9.09 1.42 -13.70
CA SER A 209 -9.40 2.20 -14.92
C SER A 209 -9.62 3.69 -14.61
N ARG A 210 -10.41 3.99 -13.56
CA ARG A 210 -10.64 5.39 -13.10
C ARG A 210 -9.39 6.05 -12.55
N SER A 211 -8.41 5.25 -12.09
CA SER A 211 -7.17 5.75 -11.51
C SER A 211 -6.03 5.93 -12.52
N GLY A 212 -6.23 5.54 -13.79
CA GLY A 212 -5.20 5.60 -14.84
C GLY A 212 -4.12 4.52 -14.72
N MET A 213 -4.42 3.39 -14.05
CA MET A 213 -3.46 2.32 -13.74
C MET A 213 -3.60 1.08 -14.63
N LEU A 214 -4.24 1.18 -15.80
CA LEU A 214 -4.33 0.09 -16.78
C LEU A 214 -3.46 0.46 -17.98
N ASP A 215 -2.43 -0.34 -18.28
CA ASP A 215 -2.13 -0.78 -19.64
C ASP A 215 -1.23 -2.03 -19.67
N SER A 216 -1.53 -2.89 -20.66
CA SER A 216 -0.88 -4.16 -21.07
C SER A 216 -1.19 -5.44 -20.28
N ALA A 217 -2.41 -5.98 -20.42
CA ALA A 217 -2.70 -7.41 -20.18
C ALA A 217 -3.97 -7.94 -20.87
N ALA A 218 -4.40 -7.36 -22.00
CA ALA A 218 -5.59 -7.84 -22.72
C ALA A 218 -5.33 -7.83 -24.22
N ASN A 219 -4.71 -8.90 -24.72
CA ASN A 219 -4.80 -9.29 -26.12
C ASN A 219 -4.49 -10.78 -26.27
N VAL A 220 -5.38 -11.65 -25.78
CA VAL A 220 -5.63 -12.96 -26.39
C VAL A 220 -7.08 -13.37 -26.11
N SER A 221 -7.96 -13.20 -27.08
CA SER A 221 -9.12 -14.07 -27.26
C SER A 221 -9.54 -14.03 -28.72
N ASN A 222 -9.21 -15.08 -29.46
CA ASN A 222 -10.06 -15.78 -30.43
C ASN A 222 -9.18 -16.55 -31.42
N THR A 223 -9.14 -17.88 -31.32
CA THR A 223 -9.44 -18.77 -32.45
C THR A 223 -9.80 -20.16 -31.91
N GLU A 224 -10.86 -20.74 -32.46
CA GLU A 224 -11.45 -22.04 -32.14
C GLU A 224 -10.70 -23.22 -32.80
N GLU A 225 -10.81 -24.37 -32.11
CA GLU A 225 -10.93 -25.79 -32.54
C GLU A 225 -9.94 -26.51 -33.49
N ALA A 226 -9.61 -27.73 -33.01
CA ALA A 226 -9.34 -29.04 -33.67
C ALA A 226 -7.89 -29.56 -33.45
N SER A 227 -7.55 -30.83 -33.21
CA SER A 227 -8.18 -32.09 -32.78
C SER A 227 -7.07 -33.18 -32.77
N ILE A 228 -7.00 -34.05 -31.73
CA ILE A 228 -6.51 -35.48 -31.75
C ILE A 228 -4.97 -35.68 -32.02
N SER A 229 -4.17 -36.59 -31.43
CA SER A 229 -4.27 -37.81 -30.58
C SER A 229 -2.94 -38.08 -29.84
N ASP A 230 -3.07 -38.74 -28.68
CA ASP A 230 -2.29 -39.86 -28.10
C ASP A 230 -0.89 -40.22 -28.64
N ASP A 231 0.10 -40.39 -27.75
CA ASP A 231 0.55 -41.72 -27.29
C ASP A 231 1.64 -41.64 -26.20
N GLU A 232 1.53 -42.55 -25.24
CA GLU A 232 2.47 -42.87 -24.15
C GLU A 232 3.65 -43.71 -24.66
N GLU A 233 4.81 -43.66 -24.00
CA GLU A 233 5.43 -44.83 -23.33
C GLU A 233 6.85 -44.53 -22.78
N GLU A 234 7.09 -45.17 -21.63
CA GLU A 234 8.35 -45.29 -20.89
C GLU A 234 9.41 -46.11 -21.68
N ILE A 235 10.69 -46.08 -21.22
CA ILE A 235 11.41 -47.30 -20.82
C ILE A 235 12.73 -46.98 -20.09
N MET A 236 12.95 -47.84 -19.12
CA MET A 236 13.92 -47.99 -18.04
C MET A 236 15.27 -48.63 -18.46
N GLU A 237 16.29 -48.49 -17.59
CA GLU A 237 17.33 -49.50 -17.22
C GLU A 237 18.47 -49.84 -18.22
N LEU A 238 19.73 -50.18 -17.88
CA LEU A 238 20.46 -50.53 -16.62
C LEU A 238 21.99 -50.70 -16.90
N VAL A 239 22.84 -50.29 -15.92
CA VAL A 239 24.18 -50.79 -15.43
C VAL A 239 25.30 -51.28 -16.39
N ALA A 240 26.62 -51.12 -16.13
CA ALA A 240 27.36 -51.35 -14.87
C ALA A 240 28.78 -50.71 -14.80
N THR A 241 29.13 -50.25 -13.58
CA THR A 241 30.41 -50.33 -12.80
C THR A 241 31.78 -50.03 -13.49
N VAL A 242 32.72 -49.22 -12.96
CA VAL A 242 33.39 -49.19 -11.64
C VAL A 242 34.00 -47.79 -11.36
N SER A 243 33.94 -47.33 -10.10
CA SER A 243 34.33 -46.01 -9.54
C SER A 243 35.85 -45.77 -9.37
N PRO A 244 36.33 -44.53 -9.08
CA PRO A 244 36.28 -43.99 -7.71
C PRO A 244 36.01 -42.47 -7.54
N THR A 245 35.27 -42.17 -6.47
CA THR A 245 35.24 -40.95 -5.62
C THR A 245 34.98 -39.53 -6.19
N SER A 246 33.90 -38.94 -5.65
CA SER A 246 33.15 -37.72 -5.99
C SER A 246 33.86 -36.36 -6.10
N PRO A 247 33.35 -35.50 -7.00
CA PRO A 247 33.51 -34.03 -7.02
C PRO A 247 32.18 -33.28 -6.78
N HIS A 248 32.25 -31.98 -6.47
CA HIS A 248 31.22 -31.01 -6.92
C HIS A 248 31.85 -29.62 -7.11
N GLN A 249 31.92 -29.22 -8.37
CA GLN A 249 31.95 -27.84 -8.84
C GLN A 249 30.55 -27.51 -9.40
N ASN A 250 30.22 -26.23 -9.54
CA ASN A 250 29.70 -25.74 -10.82
C ASN A 250 29.89 -24.23 -11.01
N LYS A 251 30.43 -23.88 -12.18
CA LYS A 251 30.62 -22.55 -12.77
C LYS A 251 30.23 -22.66 -14.27
N GLY A 252 29.43 -21.71 -14.77
CA GLY A 252 29.25 -21.31 -16.19
C GLY A 252 28.45 -22.27 -17.09
N MET A 253 27.80 -21.89 -18.20
CA MET A 253 27.59 -20.62 -18.93
C MET A 253 26.61 -20.91 -20.10
N LYS A 254 25.73 -19.95 -20.45
CA LYS A 254 25.06 -19.70 -21.79
C LYS A 254 24.18 -20.82 -22.40
N ASP A 255 23.25 -20.61 -23.32
CA ASP A 255 22.38 -19.56 -23.91
C ASP A 255 21.45 -20.38 -24.82
N ASP A 256 20.15 -20.06 -24.98
CA ASP A 256 19.41 -20.31 -26.25
C ASP A 256 18.04 -19.60 -26.22
N ILE A 257 17.92 -18.60 -27.09
CA ILE A 257 16.71 -17.81 -27.39
C ILE A 257 16.24 -18.28 -28.77
N PRO A 258 14.97 -18.70 -28.96
CA PRO A 258 14.46 -19.01 -30.29
C PRO A 258 14.44 -17.79 -31.22
N LEU A 259 15.11 -17.98 -32.35
CA LEU A 259 15.10 -17.15 -33.57
C LEU A 259 13.73 -17.22 -34.24
N GLU A 260 12.98 -16.12 -34.22
CA GLU A 260 12.07 -15.75 -35.32
C GLU A 260 11.60 -14.29 -35.12
N PHE A 261 12.41 -13.31 -35.53
CA PHE A 261 11.93 -12.03 -36.06
C PHE A 261 13.06 -11.15 -36.63
N LEU A 262 13.82 -11.65 -37.61
CA LEU A 262 14.60 -10.78 -38.49
C LEU A 262 14.61 -11.39 -39.89
N GLU A 263 13.80 -10.83 -40.79
CA GLU A 263 14.22 -10.50 -42.15
C GLU A 263 13.15 -9.66 -42.85
N ARG A 264 13.39 -8.33 -42.92
CA ARG A 264 13.40 -7.62 -44.21
C ARG A 264 13.91 -6.18 -44.10
N ASP A 265 14.86 -5.93 -45.01
CA ASP A 265 15.22 -4.68 -45.67
C ASP A 265 16.02 -3.60 -44.92
N SER A 266 17.33 -3.73 -45.15
CA SER A 266 18.31 -2.67 -45.30
C SER A 266 17.89 -1.57 -46.28
N GLN A 267 17.83 -0.30 -45.83
CA GLN A 267 18.46 0.87 -46.48
C GLN A 267 18.22 2.18 -45.69
N GLY A 268 19.28 2.64 -45.02
CA GLY A 268 19.65 4.05 -44.78
C GLY A 268 18.65 5.06 -44.21
N LYS A 269 18.84 5.47 -42.95
CA LYS A 269 19.06 6.87 -42.51
C LYS A 269 19.19 6.98 -40.98
N LYS A 270 19.87 8.05 -40.57
CA LYS A 270 20.45 8.38 -39.26
C LYS A 270 19.50 8.26 -38.04
N ALA A 271 20.08 7.70 -36.97
CA ALA A 271 20.05 8.09 -35.55
C ALA A 271 18.76 8.63 -34.91
N SER A 272 18.19 7.85 -33.97
CA SER A 272 17.87 8.26 -32.60
C SER A 272 17.24 7.10 -31.82
N GLN A 273 17.92 6.59 -30.78
CA GLN A 273 17.34 5.68 -29.78
C GLN A 273 16.49 6.49 -28.78
N PRO A 274 15.39 5.95 -28.24
CA PRO A 274 14.73 6.52 -27.08
C PRO A 274 15.44 6.02 -25.82
N ALA A 275 16.36 6.84 -25.28
CA ALA A 275 16.85 6.68 -23.92
C ALA A 275 15.75 7.15 -22.95
N CYS A 276 15.44 6.33 -21.95
CA CYS A 276 14.67 6.75 -20.77
C CYS A 276 15.43 7.90 -20.09
N GLN A 277 14.95 9.12 -20.26
CA GLN A 277 15.57 10.31 -19.67
C GLN A 277 15.20 10.37 -18.19
N THR A 278 16.12 9.93 -17.32
CA THR A 278 16.17 10.52 -15.98
C THR A 278 16.77 11.91 -16.15
N SER A 279 15.98 12.96 -15.85
CA SER A 279 16.52 14.32 -15.83
C SER A 279 17.72 14.38 -14.86
N PRO A 280 18.86 14.98 -15.23
CA PRO A 280 19.99 15.10 -14.31
C PRO A 280 19.52 15.85 -13.05
N VAL A 281 19.61 15.19 -11.89
CA VAL A 281 19.28 15.83 -10.61
C VAL A 281 20.35 16.87 -10.34
N ASP A 282 19.94 18.12 -10.39
CA ASP A 282 20.82 19.25 -10.19
C ASP A 282 21.23 19.31 -8.71
N LEU A 283 22.49 19.01 -8.38
CA LEU A 283 23.01 18.98 -7.00
C LEU A 283 23.53 20.36 -6.56
N ARG A 284 23.44 20.65 -5.27
CA ARG A 284 24.07 21.82 -4.65
C ARG A 284 25.58 21.64 -4.58
N LEU A 285 26.32 22.74 -4.65
CA LEU A 285 27.76 22.77 -4.40
C LEU A 285 28.06 23.50 -3.08
N PRO A 286 29.07 23.06 -2.30
CA PRO A 286 29.61 23.92 -1.26
C PRO A 286 30.28 25.15 -1.90
N PRO A 287 30.41 26.26 -1.15
CA PRO A 287 31.02 27.48 -1.68
C PRO A 287 32.43 27.24 -2.25
N LEU A 288 32.67 27.62 -3.49
CA LEU A 288 33.97 27.54 -4.14
C LEU A 288 34.31 28.91 -4.76
N GLU A 289 35.56 29.35 -4.60
CA GLU A 289 36.05 30.54 -5.30
C GLU A 289 36.27 30.25 -6.78
N VAL A 290 36.30 31.31 -7.59
CA VAL A 290 36.50 31.21 -9.05
C VAL A 290 37.83 30.53 -9.33
N LEU A 291 37.82 29.51 -10.22
CA LEU A 291 38.98 28.68 -10.60
C LEU A 291 39.53 27.77 -9.49
N GLN A 292 38.87 27.70 -8.34
CA GLN A 292 39.27 26.82 -7.26
C GLN A 292 38.71 25.41 -7.47
N LYS A 293 39.59 24.40 -7.45
CA LYS A 293 39.16 22.99 -7.55
C LYS A 293 38.56 22.51 -6.23
N PHE A 294 37.54 21.67 -6.34
CA PHE A 294 36.91 21.05 -5.17
C PHE A 294 37.90 20.25 -4.33
N GLU A 295 38.72 19.41 -4.98
CA GLU A 295 39.67 18.50 -4.31
C GLU A 295 40.79 19.21 -3.54
N ASP A 296 41.15 20.43 -3.94
CA ASP A 296 42.16 21.23 -3.23
C ASP A 296 41.57 21.91 -1.97
N THR A 297 40.25 22.00 -1.91
CA THR A 297 39.53 22.87 -0.97
C THR A 297 38.78 22.07 0.08
N TYR A 298 38.17 20.97 -0.34
CA TYR A 298 37.28 20.15 0.46
C TYR A 298 37.78 18.71 0.53
N GLU A 299 37.55 18.08 1.66
CA GLU A 299 37.54 16.62 1.80
C GLU A 299 36.11 16.14 2.02
N ILE A 300 35.76 15.00 1.46
CA ILE A 300 34.45 14.38 1.69
C ILE A 300 34.55 13.41 2.86
N VAL A 301 33.64 13.56 3.82
CA VAL A 301 33.56 12.71 5.01
C VAL A 301 32.18 12.06 5.04
N LEU A 302 32.14 10.74 5.18
CA LEU A 302 30.92 9.97 5.43
C LEU A 302 30.57 10.08 6.92
N ILE A 303 29.37 10.56 7.23
CA ILE A 303 28.84 10.61 8.59
C ILE A 303 27.82 9.48 8.75
N LEU A 304 28.05 8.59 9.72
CA LEU A 304 27.12 7.53 10.10
C LEU A 304 26.40 7.90 11.41
N ASP A 305 25.11 7.60 11.49
CA ASP A 305 24.32 7.80 12.72
C ASP A 305 24.82 6.89 13.85
N ASP A 306 24.82 7.38 15.09
CA ASP A 306 25.27 6.63 16.25
C ASP A 306 24.34 5.48 16.69
N ARG A 307 23.10 5.44 16.20
CA ARG A 307 22.16 4.34 16.44
C ARG A 307 22.43 3.16 15.52
N GLU A 308 23.16 3.36 14.42
CA GLU A 308 23.45 2.31 13.47
C GLU A 308 24.23 1.16 14.12
N HIS A 309 23.98 -0.06 13.63
CA HIS A 309 24.64 -1.26 14.15
C HIS A 309 26.17 -1.18 14.02
N PHE A 310 26.64 -0.45 13.00
CA PHE A 310 28.05 -0.12 12.78
C PHE A 310 28.68 0.71 13.91
N ALA A 311 27.89 1.54 14.60
CA ALA A 311 28.37 2.39 15.68
C ALA A 311 28.43 1.66 17.03
N LYS A 312 27.56 0.65 17.23
CA LYS A 312 27.39 -0.07 18.52
C LYS A 312 28.28 -1.28 18.71
N THR A 313 28.62 -1.99 17.64
CA THR A 313 29.54 -3.13 17.73
C THR A 313 30.94 -2.59 18.01
N LYS A 314 31.87 -3.37 18.61
CA LYS A 314 33.32 -3.02 18.69
C LYS A 314 33.95 -3.03 17.27
N SER A 315 33.39 -2.23 16.40
CA SER A 315 33.54 -2.12 14.95
C SER A 315 34.69 -1.19 14.57
N ARG A 316 35.61 -0.87 15.50
CA ARG A 316 36.85 -0.15 15.18
C ARG A 316 37.54 -0.80 13.98
N ASN A 317 37.65 -2.12 14.03
CA ASN A 317 38.23 -2.94 12.97
C ASN A 317 37.52 -2.83 11.60
N LEU A 318 36.24 -2.42 11.55
CA LEU A 318 35.48 -2.36 10.30
C LEU A 318 35.57 -0.99 9.64
N LYS A 319 35.56 0.09 10.44
CA LYS A 319 35.89 1.43 9.95
C LYS A 319 37.32 1.49 9.43
N GLU A 320 38.25 0.88 10.15
CA GLU A 320 39.65 0.75 9.76
C GLU A 320 39.79 -0.03 8.45
N LYS A 321 39.09 -1.15 8.28
CA LYS A 321 39.09 -1.91 7.01
C LYS A 321 38.57 -1.11 5.82
N ILE A 322 37.45 -0.40 5.97
CA ILE A 322 36.89 0.42 4.88
C ILE A 322 37.82 1.60 4.59
N PHE A 323 38.40 2.21 5.63
CA PHE A 323 39.40 3.25 5.46
C PHE A 323 40.62 2.71 4.71
N GLU A 324 41.10 1.51 5.04
CA GLU A 324 42.23 0.88 4.37
C GLU A 324 41.94 0.56 2.90
N GLU A 325 40.74 0.06 2.61
CA GLU A 325 40.32 -0.39 1.28
C GLU A 325 39.94 0.77 0.34
N TYR A 326 39.14 1.73 0.82
CA TYR A 326 38.59 2.81 0.00
C TYR A 326 39.27 4.16 0.21
N LYS A 327 40.12 4.29 1.25
CA LYS A 327 40.76 5.56 1.65
C LYS A 327 39.76 6.69 1.94
N ILE A 328 38.59 6.36 2.48
CA ILE A 328 37.53 7.32 2.80
C ILE A 328 37.49 7.66 4.29
N GLN A 329 37.23 8.93 4.62
CA GLN A 329 37.04 9.37 6.01
C GLN A 329 35.63 9.05 6.49
N ILE A 330 35.52 8.42 7.67
CA ILE A 330 34.25 8.04 8.28
C ILE A 330 34.17 8.57 9.72
N GLU A 331 33.12 9.31 10.03
CA GLU A 331 32.81 9.77 11.38
C GLU A 331 31.45 9.25 11.84
N VAL A 332 31.32 9.02 13.15
CA VAL A 332 30.02 8.67 13.76
C VAL A 332 29.53 9.83 14.58
N ARG A 333 28.30 10.28 14.30
CA ARG A 333 27.65 11.41 14.96
C ARG A 333 26.16 11.09 15.11
N ARG A 334 25.46 11.84 15.96
CA ARG A 334 24.00 11.76 16.03
C ARG A 334 23.38 12.52 14.86
N LEU A 335 22.60 11.86 14.01
CA LEU A 335 21.82 12.50 12.95
C LEU A 335 20.34 12.67 13.40
N PRO A 336 19.68 13.78 13.05
CA PRO A 336 18.27 13.97 13.36
C PRO A 336 17.37 13.07 12.48
N VAL A 337 17.78 12.85 11.22
CA VAL A 337 17.09 12.08 10.18
C VAL A 337 18.12 11.36 9.33
N GLY A 338 17.80 10.14 8.88
CA GLY A 338 18.69 9.27 8.10
C GLY A 338 19.76 8.57 8.94
N ASP A 339 20.35 7.54 8.33
CA ASP A 339 21.37 6.68 8.94
C ASP A 339 22.78 6.99 8.43
N ALA A 340 22.89 7.62 7.25
CA ALA A 340 24.15 8.14 6.75
C ALA A 340 23.97 9.39 5.88
N ILE A 341 24.94 10.30 5.92
CA ILE A 341 25.04 11.48 5.04
C ILE A 341 26.50 11.73 4.66
N TRP A 342 26.72 12.54 3.63
CA TRP A 342 28.07 13.01 3.28
C TRP A 342 28.19 14.51 3.54
N ILE A 343 29.34 14.91 4.06
CA ILE A 343 29.71 16.32 4.21
C ILE A 343 30.96 16.64 3.39
N ALA A 344 31.03 17.86 2.87
CA ALA A 344 32.27 18.47 2.43
C ALA A 344 32.84 19.31 3.58
N ARG A 345 34.01 18.93 4.08
CA ARG A 345 34.75 19.69 5.10
C ARG A 345 35.83 20.52 4.42
N HIS A 346 35.81 21.82 4.68
CA HIS A 346 36.81 22.73 4.15
C HIS A 346 38.15 22.52 4.85
N LYS A 347 39.24 22.34 4.08
CA LYS A 347 40.54 21.91 4.60
C LYS A 347 41.27 22.96 5.45
N LYS A 348 40.91 24.26 5.35
CA LYS A 348 41.60 25.35 6.07
C LYS A 348 40.93 25.76 7.38
N ASP A 349 39.61 25.90 7.37
CA ASP A 349 38.83 26.42 8.50
C ASP A 349 37.91 25.36 9.13
N SER A 350 37.93 24.14 8.59
CA SER A 350 37.10 23.01 9.02
C SER A 350 35.59 23.26 8.95
N THR A 351 35.14 24.26 8.18
CA THR A 351 33.70 24.49 7.96
C THR A 351 33.08 23.30 7.21
N GLU A 352 31.93 22.82 7.68
CA GLU A 352 31.27 21.63 7.14
C GLU A 352 29.97 21.98 6.42
N TYR A 353 29.83 21.46 5.19
CA TYR A 353 28.64 21.61 4.35
C TYR A 353 28.04 20.24 4.04
N VAL A 354 26.73 20.10 4.17
CA VAL A 354 26.01 18.84 3.89
C VAL A 354 25.79 18.72 2.38
N LEU A 355 26.25 17.62 1.80
CA LEU A 355 26.05 17.28 0.40
C LEU A 355 24.64 16.73 0.19
N ASP A 356 24.15 16.72 -1.05
CA ASP A 356 22.76 16.39 -1.37
C ASP A 356 22.35 14.91 -1.24
N PHE A 357 23.10 14.11 -0.49
CA PHE A 357 22.92 12.66 -0.35
C PHE A 357 22.62 12.26 1.10
N ILE A 358 21.54 11.51 1.28
CA ILE A 358 21.14 10.90 2.55
C ILE A 358 20.76 9.44 2.33
N VAL A 359 21.14 8.58 3.26
CA VAL A 359 20.76 7.16 3.26
C VAL A 359 19.83 6.89 4.44
N GLU A 360 18.76 6.16 4.17
CA GLU A 360 18.00 5.41 5.18
C GLU A 360 18.26 3.92 4.93
N ARG A 361 18.87 3.23 5.89
CA ARG A 361 19.17 1.81 5.82
C ARG A 361 18.05 1.03 6.51
N LYS A 362 17.56 -0.01 5.85
CA LYS A 362 16.53 -0.88 6.38
C LYS A 362 16.91 -2.34 6.20
N ASN A 363 17.11 -3.06 7.30
CA ASN A 363 17.15 -4.51 7.23
C ASN A 363 15.77 -5.05 6.80
N VAL A 364 15.71 -6.11 6.00
CA VAL A 364 14.44 -6.70 5.52
C VAL A 364 13.45 -7.02 6.63
N ASP A 365 13.91 -7.46 7.81
CA ASP A 365 13.04 -7.76 8.96
C ASP A 365 12.52 -6.49 9.63
N ASP A 366 13.34 -5.45 9.72
CA ASP A 366 12.94 -4.13 10.21
C ASP A 366 11.99 -3.45 9.23
N LEU A 367 12.20 -3.64 7.91
CA LEU A 367 11.33 -3.14 6.86
C LEU A 367 9.94 -3.79 6.99
N ARG A 368 9.88 -5.12 7.07
CA ARG A 368 8.63 -5.86 7.31
C ARG A 368 7.92 -5.34 8.56
N SER A 369 8.64 -5.19 9.66
CA SER A 369 8.08 -4.70 10.92
C SER A 369 7.57 -3.26 10.79
N SER A 370 8.32 -2.40 10.09
CA SER A 370 7.95 -1.01 9.88
C SER A 370 6.77 -0.81 8.93
N ILE A 371 6.55 -1.73 7.98
CA ILE A 371 5.38 -1.69 7.10
C ILE A 371 4.10 -1.94 7.91
N ARG A 372 4.18 -2.82 8.90
CA ARG A 372 3.07 -3.20 9.79
C ARG A 372 2.70 -2.16 10.82
N ASP A 373 3.58 -1.19 11.05
CA ASP A 373 3.33 -0.07 11.95
C ASP A 373 3.45 1.26 11.19
N ASN A 374 3.05 2.38 11.79
CA ASN A 374 3.03 3.66 11.07
C ASN A 374 4.44 4.19 10.75
N ARG A 375 5.52 3.56 11.25
CA ARG A 375 6.87 4.09 11.14
C ARG A 375 7.37 4.13 9.69
N TYR A 376 6.97 3.18 8.85
CA TYR A 376 7.41 3.18 7.45
C TYR A 376 7.00 4.45 6.70
N ARG A 377 5.78 4.96 6.93
CA ARG A 377 5.32 6.21 6.30
C ARG A 377 5.97 7.43 6.95
N ASP A 378 5.98 7.47 8.28
CA ASP A 378 6.52 8.61 9.04
C ASP A 378 8.01 8.83 8.77
N GLN A 379 8.80 7.75 8.67
CA GLN A 379 10.24 7.82 8.38
C GLN A 379 10.50 8.43 6.99
N LYS A 380 9.79 7.97 5.96
CA LYS A 380 9.94 8.48 4.59
C LYS A 380 9.49 9.93 4.45
N LEU A 381 8.40 10.29 5.14
CA LEU A 381 7.95 11.68 5.19
C LEU A 381 9.01 12.60 5.82
N ARG A 382 9.66 12.16 6.91
CA ARG A 382 10.75 12.91 7.55
C ARG A 382 11.95 13.07 6.60
N LEU A 383 12.32 12.03 5.86
CA LEU A 383 13.38 12.10 4.85
C LEU A 383 13.06 13.13 3.75
N GLN A 384 11.84 13.12 3.22
CA GLN A 384 11.41 14.09 2.20
C GLN A 384 11.45 15.54 2.71
N ARG A 385 11.10 15.75 3.98
CA ARG A 385 11.12 17.08 4.62
C ARG A 385 12.52 17.64 4.87
N THR A 386 13.58 16.83 4.77
CA THR A 386 14.97 17.32 4.89
C THR A 386 15.39 18.23 3.74
N GLY A 387 14.70 18.17 2.60
CA GLY A 387 15.08 18.91 1.39
C GLY A 387 16.36 18.39 0.72
N MET A 388 16.76 17.15 1.02
CA MET A 388 17.86 16.46 0.35
C MET A 388 17.42 15.99 -1.04
N LYS A 389 18.27 16.18 -2.04
CA LYS A 389 17.90 15.89 -3.44
C LYS A 389 18.07 14.43 -3.83
N LYS A 390 18.95 13.70 -3.15
CA LYS A 390 19.19 12.27 -3.35
C LYS A 390 18.98 11.51 -2.05
N ILE A 391 17.77 10.98 -1.89
CA ILE A 391 17.41 10.08 -0.80
C ILE A 391 17.62 8.65 -1.28
N ILE A 392 18.57 7.96 -0.65
CA ILE A 392 18.93 6.57 -0.95
C ILE A 392 18.28 5.68 0.11
N TYR A 393 17.42 4.76 -0.32
CA TYR A 393 16.77 3.79 0.56
C TYR A 393 17.48 2.44 0.41
N LEU A 394 18.37 2.13 1.36
CA LEU A 394 19.24 0.96 1.28
C LEU A 394 18.60 -0.22 2.02
N VAL A 395 18.11 -1.20 1.26
CA VAL A 395 17.44 -2.40 1.79
C VAL A 395 18.46 -3.54 1.90
N GLU A 396 18.77 -3.94 3.14
CA GLU A 396 19.77 -4.96 3.46
C GLU A 396 19.12 -6.31 3.81
N GLY A 397 19.61 -7.38 3.19
CA GLY A 397 19.15 -8.76 3.36
C GLY A 397 18.41 -9.29 2.14
N ASP A 398 18.03 -10.57 2.16
CA ASP A 398 17.25 -11.18 1.08
C ASP A 398 15.73 -11.05 1.33
N PRO A 399 14.99 -10.27 0.53
CA PRO A 399 13.54 -10.16 0.67
C PRO A 399 12.81 -11.49 0.46
N ASN A 400 13.37 -12.42 -0.33
CA ASN A 400 12.73 -13.70 -0.62
C ASN A 400 12.82 -14.68 0.55
N ALA A 401 13.82 -14.53 1.41
CA ALA A 401 13.99 -15.34 2.61
C ALA A 401 13.02 -14.95 3.74
N CYS A 402 12.37 -13.78 3.64
CA CYS A 402 11.44 -13.28 4.65
C CYS A 402 9.99 -13.62 4.27
N GLU A 403 9.20 -14.11 5.24
CA GLU A 403 7.75 -14.19 5.06
C GLU A 403 7.19 -12.77 4.81
N GLY A 404 6.38 -12.60 3.75
CA GLY A 404 5.93 -11.26 3.33
C GLY A 404 6.84 -10.60 2.29
N ALA A 405 7.66 -11.39 1.58
CA ALA A 405 8.46 -10.96 0.44
C ALA A 405 7.70 -10.05 -0.55
N ASP A 406 6.44 -10.36 -0.87
CA ASP A 406 5.61 -9.55 -1.78
C ASP A 406 5.38 -8.14 -1.24
N SER A 407 5.16 -8.01 0.07
CA SER A 407 4.98 -6.73 0.75
C SER A 407 6.26 -5.92 0.73
N ILE A 408 7.41 -6.54 0.99
CA ILE A 408 8.72 -5.88 0.95
C ILE A 408 9.03 -5.41 -0.47
N LYS A 409 8.85 -6.26 -1.48
CA LYS A 409 9.07 -5.91 -2.90
C LYS A 409 8.16 -4.75 -3.30
N THR A 410 6.88 -4.80 -2.94
CA THR A 410 5.92 -3.73 -3.20
C THR A 410 6.34 -2.42 -2.53
N ALA A 411 6.79 -2.47 -1.28
CA ALA A 411 7.28 -1.29 -0.56
C ALA A 411 8.50 -0.67 -1.25
N CYS A 412 9.46 -1.49 -1.68
CA CYS A 412 10.62 -1.03 -2.45
C CYS A 412 10.20 -0.35 -3.76
N PHE A 413 9.35 -1.01 -4.58
CA PHE A 413 8.87 -0.42 -5.83
C PHE A 413 8.10 0.88 -5.62
N THR A 414 7.26 0.93 -4.58
CA THR A 414 6.49 2.14 -4.23
C THR A 414 7.43 3.29 -3.86
N THR A 415 8.45 3.00 -3.05
CA THR A 415 9.46 3.97 -2.61
C THR A 415 10.31 4.49 -3.78
N GLU A 416 10.66 3.61 -4.72
CA GLU A 416 11.43 3.99 -5.90
C GLU A 416 10.60 4.81 -6.91
N ILE A 417 9.44 4.27 -7.32
CA ILE A 417 8.69 4.79 -8.47
C ILE A 417 7.75 5.93 -8.07
N LEU A 418 7.04 5.81 -6.95
CA LEU A 418 6.06 6.84 -6.55
C LEU A 418 6.70 7.98 -5.76
N GLU A 419 7.69 7.65 -4.93
CA GLU A 419 8.30 8.63 -4.02
C GLU A 419 9.64 9.17 -4.53
N GLY A 420 10.21 8.55 -5.57
CA GLY A 420 11.41 9.02 -6.25
C GLY A 420 12.71 8.80 -5.48
N PHE A 421 12.71 7.89 -4.50
CA PHE A 421 13.93 7.53 -3.77
C PHE A 421 14.79 6.60 -4.62
N ASP A 422 16.10 6.64 -4.42
CA ASP A 422 17.03 5.67 -5.00
C ASP A 422 17.08 4.40 -4.13
N VAL A 423 16.37 3.36 -4.54
CA VAL A 423 16.28 2.11 -3.77
C VAL A 423 17.45 1.19 -4.14
N GLN A 424 18.37 1.00 -3.21
CA GLN A 424 19.54 0.15 -3.39
C GLN A 424 19.43 -1.10 -2.52
N ARG A 425 19.83 -2.27 -3.04
CA ARG A 425 19.79 -3.53 -2.30
C ARG A 425 21.18 -4.02 -1.97
N THR A 426 21.35 -4.52 -0.76
CA THR A 426 22.57 -5.17 -0.28
C THR A 426 22.21 -6.47 0.42
N THR A 427 23.13 -7.42 0.41
CA THR A 427 22.89 -8.78 0.93
C THR A 427 23.25 -8.91 2.41
N SER A 428 24.17 -8.08 2.89
CA SER A 428 24.73 -8.17 4.23
C SER A 428 25.31 -6.84 4.68
N LEU A 429 25.63 -6.76 5.96
CA LEU A 429 26.32 -5.63 6.57
C LEU A 429 27.65 -5.28 5.87
N VAL A 430 28.41 -6.28 5.43
CA VAL A 430 29.69 -6.07 4.72
C VAL A 430 29.45 -5.49 3.32
N ASP A 431 28.44 -5.99 2.62
CA ASP A 431 28.02 -5.49 1.31
C ASP A 431 27.49 -4.04 1.39
N THR A 432 26.75 -3.72 2.46
CA THR A 432 26.36 -2.33 2.78
C THR A 432 27.55 -1.40 2.95
N LEU A 433 28.62 -1.86 3.58
CA LEU A 433 29.82 -1.05 3.75
C LEU A 433 30.60 -0.87 2.47
N HIS A 434 30.72 -1.95 1.68
CA HIS A 434 31.24 -1.86 0.32
C HIS A 434 30.46 -0.82 -0.49
N ARG A 435 29.13 -0.83 -0.37
CA ARG A 435 28.26 0.16 -1.02
C ARG A 435 28.56 1.58 -0.54
N TYR A 436 28.72 1.82 0.76
CA TYR A 436 29.13 3.14 1.28
C TYR A 436 30.49 3.58 0.75
N GLY A 437 31.46 2.67 0.64
CA GLY A 437 32.75 2.91 0.00
C GLY A 437 32.59 3.40 -1.44
N CYS A 438 31.91 2.62 -2.27
CA CYS A 438 31.64 2.94 -3.67
C CYS A 438 30.86 4.25 -3.86
N LEU A 439 29.83 4.49 -3.04
CA LEU A 439 29.07 5.74 -3.07
C LEU A 439 29.96 6.94 -2.72
N THR A 440 30.80 6.82 -1.70
CA THR A 440 31.70 7.91 -1.30
C THR A 440 32.69 8.27 -2.41
N LEU A 441 33.26 7.27 -3.08
CA LEU A 441 34.14 7.48 -4.24
C LEU A 441 33.40 8.15 -5.40
N ALA A 442 32.22 7.63 -5.76
CA ALA A 442 31.41 8.18 -6.85
C ALA A 442 30.97 9.63 -6.57
N ILE A 443 30.57 9.93 -5.34
CA ILE A 443 30.24 11.30 -4.90
C ILE A 443 31.50 12.18 -5.02
N THR A 444 32.65 11.71 -4.54
CA THR A 444 33.92 12.46 -4.63
C THR A 444 34.27 12.81 -6.07
N ASP A 445 34.21 11.85 -6.99
CA ASP A 445 34.54 12.07 -8.39
C ASP A 445 33.53 12.98 -9.08
N HIS A 446 32.26 12.89 -8.69
CA HIS A 446 31.21 13.78 -9.20
C HIS A 446 31.46 15.26 -8.84
N TYR A 447 31.78 15.56 -7.57
CA TYR A 447 32.06 16.93 -7.15
C TYR A 447 33.36 17.48 -7.74
N LYS A 448 34.38 16.63 -7.95
CA LYS A 448 35.58 17.01 -8.70
C LYS A 448 35.25 17.43 -10.13
N LEU A 449 34.45 16.63 -10.83
CA LEU A 449 34.07 16.88 -12.22
C LEU A 449 33.25 18.16 -12.36
N ILE A 450 32.23 18.34 -11.51
CA ILE A 450 31.36 19.53 -11.58
C ILE A 450 32.13 20.81 -11.27
N SER A 451 33.09 20.79 -10.34
CA SER A 451 33.91 21.97 -10.05
C SER A 451 34.81 22.40 -11.21
N SER A 452 35.08 21.49 -12.16
CA SER A 452 35.94 21.74 -13.33
C SER A 452 35.16 22.13 -14.59
N ALA A 453 33.83 21.97 -14.58
CA ALA A 453 32.98 22.22 -15.74
C ALA A 453 32.48 23.68 -15.75
N GLU A 454 33.01 24.50 -16.66
CA GLU A 454 32.49 25.85 -16.92
C GLU A 454 31.02 25.78 -17.36
N GLY A 455 30.13 26.51 -16.67
CA GLY A 455 28.72 26.63 -17.04
C GLY A 455 27.78 25.57 -16.48
N CYS A 456 28.20 24.75 -15.50
CA CYS A 456 27.30 23.81 -14.84
C CYS A 456 26.21 24.58 -14.06
N LYS A 457 24.94 24.35 -14.42
CA LYS A 457 23.81 24.81 -13.60
C LYS A 457 23.85 24.00 -12.32
N THR A 458 24.00 24.70 -11.20
CA THR A 458 23.95 24.11 -9.86
C THR A 458 22.68 24.59 -9.20
N ALA A 459 21.97 23.71 -8.52
CA ALA A 459 20.72 24.08 -7.85
C ALA A 459 20.98 24.65 -6.44
N GLY A 460 21.98 25.53 -6.35
CA GLY A 460 22.28 26.37 -5.18
C GLY A 460 23.49 25.92 -4.35
N VAL A 461 23.62 26.54 -3.19
CA VAL A 461 24.73 26.32 -2.24
C VAL A 461 24.34 25.28 -1.19
N CYS A 462 25.25 24.35 -0.88
CA CYS A 462 25.07 23.36 0.19
C CYS A 462 24.84 24.04 1.55
N PRO A 463 23.89 23.57 2.38
CA PRO A 463 23.70 24.11 3.71
C PRO A 463 24.87 23.71 4.63
N LYS A 464 25.23 24.59 5.56
CA LYS A 464 26.16 24.24 6.65
C LYS A 464 25.55 23.14 7.53
N TYR A 465 26.39 22.27 8.10
CA TYR A 465 25.96 21.15 8.95
C TYR A 465 24.98 21.56 10.05
N ASN A 466 25.33 22.56 10.87
CA ASN A 466 24.46 23.03 11.96
C ASN A 466 23.12 23.60 11.46
N LYS A 467 23.09 24.20 10.26
CA LYS A 467 21.86 24.70 9.65
C LYS A 467 20.96 23.53 9.21
N PHE A 468 21.55 22.49 8.63
CA PHE A 468 20.84 21.26 8.27
C PHE A 468 20.21 20.61 9.51
N ILE A 469 20.98 20.42 10.59
CA ILE A 469 20.48 19.84 11.84
C ILE A 469 19.27 20.63 12.36
N LYS A 470 19.42 21.96 12.47
CA LYS A 470 18.33 22.84 12.91
C LYS A 470 17.10 22.75 12.00
N THR A 471 17.30 22.66 10.68
CA THR A 471 16.20 22.53 9.71
C THR A 471 15.42 21.22 9.94
N CYS A 472 16.11 20.11 10.17
CA CYS A 472 15.47 18.84 10.48
C CYS A 472 14.73 18.87 11.82
N GLU A 473 15.33 19.45 12.86
CA GLU A 473 14.69 19.62 14.17
C GLU A 473 13.44 20.51 14.10
N ASP A 474 13.50 21.59 13.30
CA ASP A 474 12.37 22.49 13.09
C ASP A 474 11.25 21.81 12.28
N ALA A 475 11.58 20.95 11.31
CA ALA A 475 10.62 20.19 10.52
C ALA A 475 9.88 19.09 11.31
N ASP A 476 10.47 18.62 12.42
CA ASP A 476 9.84 17.66 13.34
C ASP A 476 8.94 18.34 14.39
N LYS A 477 8.95 19.67 14.50
CA LYS A 477 8.10 20.42 15.44
C LYS A 477 6.71 20.60 14.87
N LEU A 478 5.69 20.30 15.69
CA LEU A 478 4.31 20.68 15.41
C LEU A 478 4.16 22.20 15.48
N THR A 479 3.76 22.82 14.38
CA THR A 479 3.41 24.24 14.35
C THR A 479 1.97 24.46 14.81
N VAL A 480 1.63 25.70 15.19
CA VAL A 480 0.24 26.08 15.50
C VAL A 480 -0.67 25.82 14.30
N SER A 481 -0.15 26.02 13.08
CA SER A 481 -0.86 25.71 11.83
C SER A 481 -1.14 24.22 11.70
N ASP A 482 -0.17 23.35 11.99
CA ASP A 482 -0.36 21.89 11.93
C ASP A 482 -1.42 21.43 12.93
N VAL A 483 -1.35 21.92 14.16
CA VAL A 483 -2.36 21.64 15.19
C VAL A 483 -3.74 22.13 14.74
N PHE A 484 -3.80 23.32 14.15
CA PHE A 484 -5.05 23.87 13.64
C PHE A 484 -5.63 23.05 12.48
N ALA A 485 -4.80 22.57 11.54
CA ALA A 485 -5.25 21.65 10.49
C ALA A 485 -5.83 20.36 11.07
N ILE A 486 -5.16 19.78 12.07
CA ILE A 486 -5.65 18.58 12.77
C ILE A 486 -7.00 18.83 13.45
N GLN A 487 -7.17 20.00 14.09
CA GLN A 487 -8.42 20.43 14.70
C GLN A 487 -9.54 20.60 13.66
N LEU A 488 -9.26 21.27 12.54
CA LEU A 488 -10.20 21.45 11.43
C LEU A 488 -10.67 20.11 10.87
N MET A 489 -9.78 19.13 10.72
CA MET A 489 -10.14 17.77 10.27
C MET A 489 -11.02 16.99 11.25
N GLN A 490 -11.25 17.49 12.48
CA GLN A 490 -12.27 16.93 13.38
C GLN A 490 -13.69 17.40 13.06
N VAL A 491 -13.83 18.45 12.24
CA VAL A 491 -15.13 19.01 11.85
C VAL A 491 -15.75 18.15 10.73
N PRO A 492 -17.04 17.78 10.82
CA PRO A 492 -17.70 17.00 9.77
C PRO A 492 -17.59 17.66 8.39
N GLN A 493 -17.22 16.87 7.38
CA GLN A 493 -17.03 17.29 5.98
C GLN A 493 -15.78 18.16 5.71
N VAL A 494 -14.86 18.24 6.67
CA VAL A 494 -13.54 18.86 6.47
C VAL A 494 -12.51 17.77 6.22
N THR A 495 -12.05 17.65 4.97
CA THR A 495 -10.93 16.77 4.60
C THR A 495 -9.60 17.51 4.76
N GLU A 496 -8.48 16.81 4.59
CA GLU A 496 -7.14 17.41 4.55
C GLU A 496 -7.06 18.53 3.50
N GLU A 497 -7.57 18.30 2.29
CA GLU A 497 -7.57 19.29 1.23
C GLU A 497 -8.36 20.54 1.62
N VAL A 498 -9.53 20.37 2.25
CA VAL A 498 -10.33 21.48 2.76
C VAL A 498 -9.61 22.22 3.88
N ALA A 499 -8.96 21.49 4.81
CA ALA A 499 -8.20 22.10 5.90
C ALA A 499 -7.03 22.93 5.36
N MET A 500 -6.29 22.43 4.35
CA MET A 500 -5.20 23.15 3.72
C MET A 500 -5.67 24.45 3.06
N VAL A 501 -6.79 24.42 2.33
CA VAL A 501 -7.39 25.64 1.73
C VAL A 501 -7.79 26.65 2.80
N VAL A 502 -8.33 26.19 3.94
CA VAL A 502 -8.65 27.08 5.07
C VAL A 502 -7.38 27.70 5.65
N LEU A 503 -6.31 26.92 5.82
CA LEU A 503 -5.00 27.39 6.32
C LEU A 503 -4.35 28.42 5.39
N GLU A 504 -4.48 28.27 4.07
CA GLU A 504 -4.00 29.26 3.10
C GLU A 504 -4.68 30.62 3.28
N CYS A 505 -5.97 30.62 3.65
CA CYS A 505 -6.72 31.83 3.95
C CYS A 505 -6.42 32.37 5.36
N TYR A 506 -6.36 31.48 6.34
CA TYR A 506 -6.26 31.77 7.77
C TYR A 506 -5.32 30.75 8.43
N PRO A 507 -4.00 31.04 8.53
CA PRO A 507 -3.01 30.06 8.98
C PRO A 507 -3.19 29.57 10.42
N THR A 508 -3.98 30.28 11.24
CA THR A 508 -4.19 29.95 12.64
C THR A 508 -5.65 30.10 13.04
N LEU A 509 -6.06 29.37 14.08
CA LEU A 509 -7.38 29.52 14.70
C LEU A 509 -7.64 30.99 15.09
N PHE A 510 -6.62 31.67 15.62
CA PHE A 510 -6.72 33.09 15.99
C PHE A 510 -7.05 33.99 14.79
N SER A 511 -6.37 33.80 13.65
CA SER A 511 -6.66 34.57 12.43
C SER A 511 -8.07 34.32 11.88
N LEU A 512 -8.58 33.09 11.98
CA LEU A 512 -9.94 32.76 11.57
C LEU A 512 -10.98 33.36 12.52
N ALA A 513 -10.75 33.26 13.83
CA ALA A 513 -11.62 33.82 14.85
C ALA A 513 -11.72 35.35 14.73
N HIS A 514 -10.61 36.04 14.43
CA HIS A 514 -10.63 37.48 14.18
C HIS A 514 -11.49 37.84 12.97
N ALA A 515 -11.42 37.06 11.88
CA ALA A 515 -12.25 37.30 10.70
C ALA A 515 -13.74 37.08 10.99
N TYR A 516 -14.10 36.12 11.84
CA TYR A 516 -15.48 35.96 12.31
C TYR A 516 -15.92 37.12 13.21
N ALA A 517 -15.06 37.56 14.12
CA ALA A 517 -15.32 38.70 15.01
C ALA A 517 -15.59 40.00 14.23
N ASP A 518 -14.85 40.22 13.14
CA ASP A 518 -15.06 41.40 12.30
C ASP A 518 -16.43 41.41 11.62
N LEU A 519 -16.94 40.24 11.23
CA LEU A 519 -18.29 40.08 10.69
C LEU A 519 -19.39 40.05 11.77
N ASP A 520 -19.01 39.74 13.01
CA ASP A 520 -19.94 39.70 14.15
C ASP A 520 -20.44 41.10 14.54
N LYS A 521 -19.63 42.12 14.27
CA LYS A 521 -19.98 43.54 14.49
C LYS A 521 -21.28 43.93 13.78
N ASP A 522 -21.53 43.33 12.61
CA ASP A 522 -22.71 43.58 11.80
C ASP A 522 -23.87 42.58 12.09
N LYS A 523 -23.67 41.64 13.02
CA LYS A 523 -24.58 40.52 13.32
C LYS A 523 -24.97 39.69 12.08
N ASP A 524 -24.11 39.67 11.06
CA ASP A 524 -24.37 38.94 9.82
C ASP A 524 -23.90 37.48 9.93
N ILE A 525 -24.75 36.67 10.57
CA ILE A 525 -24.53 35.23 10.74
C ILE A 525 -24.40 34.52 9.39
N VAL A 526 -25.09 35.00 8.35
CA VAL A 526 -25.04 34.39 7.01
C VAL A 526 -23.67 34.65 6.39
N ALA A 527 -23.15 35.87 6.47
CA ALA A 527 -21.80 36.19 6.03
C ALA A 527 -20.73 35.38 6.77
N GLN A 528 -20.86 35.20 8.09
CA GLN A 528 -19.94 34.35 8.87
C GLN A 528 -19.99 32.90 8.39
N GLN A 529 -21.20 32.34 8.22
CA GLN A 529 -21.37 30.96 7.75
C GLN A 529 -20.82 30.71 6.34
N GLU A 530 -20.84 31.72 5.48
CA GLU A 530 -20.35 31.65 4.10
C GLU A 530 -18.91 32.16 3.92
N LEU A 531 -18.26 32.69 4.97
CA LEU A 531 -16.96 33.34 4.90
C LEU A 531 -15.92 32.50 4.17
N LEU A 532 -15.72 31.25 4.61
CA LEU A 532 -14.70 30.37 4.06
C LEU A 532 -15.04 29.93 2.65
N MET A 533 -16.33 29.69 2.35
CA MET A 533 -16.78 29.37 0.99
C MET A 533 -16.46 30.53 0.02
N LYS A 534 -16.78 31.77 0.40
CA LYS A 534 -16.52 32.96 -0.43
C LYS A 534 -15.03 33.23 -0.57
N LYS A 535 -14.29 33.14 0.54
CA LYS A 535 -12.85 33.43 0.58
C LYS A 535 -12.00 32.43 -0.23
N SER A 536 -12.45 31.18 -0.30
CA SER A 536 -11.80 30.11 -1.05
C SER A 536 -12.37 29.89 -2.46
N GLU A 537 -13.18 30.82 -2.96
CA GLU A 537 -13.82 30.74 -4.29
C GLU A 537 -14.60 29.42 -4.51
N GLY A 538 -15.20 28.89 -3.45
CA GLY A 538 -15.99 27.66 -3.47
C GLY A 538 -15.21 26.36 -3.27
N ALA A 539 -13.89 26.40 -3.10
CA ALA A 539 -13.10 25.22 -2.77
C ALA A 539 -13.49 24.63 -1.39
N VAL A 540 -13.83 25.48 -0.42
CA VAL A 540 -14.52 25.06 0.80
C VAL A 540 -16.02 25.03 0.54
N SER A 541 -16.64 23.84 0.65
CA SER A 541 -18.09 23.71 0.46
C SER A 541 -18.88 24.53 1.48
N ALA A 542 -20.09 24.98 1.09
CA ALA A 542 -20.99 25.71 1.99
C ALA A 542 -21.27 24.95 3.30
N ALA A 543 -21.36 23.62 3.22
CA ALA A 543 -21.58 22.77 4.39
C ALA A 543 -20.35 22.74 5.31
N ALA A 544 -19.15 22.61 4.75
CA ALA A 544 -17.90 22.67 5.51
C ALA A 544 -17.70 24.05 6.15
N SER A 545 -17.91 25.14 5.40
CA SER A 545 -17.83 26.52 5.90
C SER A 545 -18.75 26.74 7.10
N ARG A 546 -20.02 26.30 7.00
CA ARG A 546 -20.96 26.34 8.12
C ARG A 546 -20.48 25.53 9.32
N ASN A 547 -20.08 24.28 9.11
CA ASN A 547 -19.66 23.42 10.22
C ASN A 547 -18.41 23.95 10.92
N ILE A 548 -17.48 24.56 10.18
CA ILE A 548 -16.29 25.20 10.76
C ILE A 548 -16.70 26.42 11.59
N TYR A 549 -17.58 27.28 11.07
CA TYR A 549 -18.14 28.39 11.86
C TYR A 549 -18.79 27.88 13.16
N ARG A 550 -19.61 26.82 13.08
CA ARG A 550 -20.24 26.22 14.27
C ARG A 550 -19.23 25.72 15.29
N PHE A 551 -18.11 25.19 14.82
CA PHE A 551 -17.08 24.62 15.68
C PHE A 551 -16.18 25.69 16.30
N VAL A 552 -15.87 26.76 15.55
CA VAL A 552 -14.86 27.76 15.92
C VAL A 552 -15.47 28.96 16.65
N TRP A 553 -16.71 29.35 16.33
CA TRP A 553 -17.26 30.65 16.72
C TRP A 553 -18.68 30.61 17.29
N GLN A 554 -19.48 29.60 16.96
CA GLN A 554 -20.85 29.51 17.49
C GLN A 554 -20.83 29.05 18.95
N ASP A 555 -21.48 29.83 19.83
CA ASP A 555 -21.66 29.51 21.26
C ASP A 555 -22.46 28.23 21.52
#